data_AF-A0A8H3PGU6-F1
#
_entry.id   AF-A0A8H3PGU6-F1
#
_cell.length_a   1.000
_cell.length_b   1.000
_cell.length_c   1.000
_cell.angle_alpha   90.00
_cell.angle_beta   90.00
_cell.angle_gamma   90.00
#
_symmetry.space_group_name_H-M   'P 1'
#
loop_
_entity.id
_entity.type
_entity.pdbx_description
1 polymer ?
#
loop_
_entity_poly.entity_id
_entity_poly.type
_entity_poly.pdbx_seq_one_letter_code
_entity_poly.pdbx_strand_id
1 'polypeptide(L)'
;MDNSHVALVSMMLKAESFSPFRCDRNIALGINLSSLMKVLRCAQNEDILTLKAEDAPDVVNLVFESSESDRLSEYDIKLMDIDQEHLGIPETEYAATITMPSAEFQKICRDLMALSESVAIEASKDGVKFSCSGDIGNGAVTLRSHTNVDKPDNNVEIALSEPVALTFSLKYLVNFCKASGLSGTVKLCLSNEVPLLVEYGLASNSYLRFYLAPKIGDEE
;
A
#
# COMPACT_ATOMS: atom_id res chain seq x y z
N MET A 1 -5.65 11.28 4.04
CA MET A 1 -5.99 11.33 2.60
C MET A 1 -4.94 12.20 1.90
N ASP A 2 -4.75 12.07 0.59
CA ASP A 2 -3.90 13.02 -0.15
C ASP A 2 -4.59 14.38 -0.31
N ASN A 3 -3.84 15.42 -0.70
CA ASN A 3 -4.37 16.79 -0.88
C ASN A 3 -5.50 16.89 -1.93
N SER A 4 -5.55 15.95 -2.87
CA SER A 4 -6.59 15.91 -3.91
C SER A 4 -7.86 15.18 -3.45
N HIS A 5 -7.84 14.57 -2.27
CA HIS A 5 -8.92 13.74 -1.74
C HIS A 5 -9.29 12.51 -2.61
N VAL A 6 -8.35 12.00 -3.40
CA VAL A 6 -8.57 10.89 -4.35
C VAL A 6 -7.95 9.58 -3.84
N ALA A 7 -6.89 9.68 -3.03
CA ALA A 7 -6.16 8.54 -2.48
C ALA A 7 -6.16 8.54 -0.94
N LEU A 8 -6.40 7.37 -0.37
CA LEU A 8 -6.32 7.12 1.07
C LEU A 8 -5.29 6.01 1.34
N VAL A 9 -4.51 6.18 2.41
CA VAL A 9 -3.59 5.14 2.91
C VAL A 9 -4.09 4.70 4.28
N SER A 10 -4.19 3.39 4.49
CA SER A 10 -4.52 2.77 5.77
C SER A 10 -3.47 1.71 6.09
N MET A 11 -2.83 1.84 7.24
CA MET A 11 -1.82 0.90 7.71
C MET A 11 -2.27 0.32 9.05
N MET A 12 -2.08 -0.98 9.23
CA MET A 12 -2.31 -1.66 10.49
C MET A 12 -1.12 -2.57 10.78
N LEU A 13 -0.47 -2.33 11.91
CA LEU A 13 0.53 -3.23 12.48
C LEU A 13 -0.08 -3.81 13.76
N LYS A 14 -0.38 -5.10 13.76
CA LYS A 14 -0.95 -5.77 14.92
C LYS A 14 0.11 -5.96 16.02
N ALA A 15 -0.34 -6.08 17.26
CA ALA A 15 0.54 -6.27 18.41
C ALA A 15 1.46 -7.49 18.25
N GLU A 16 0.99 -8.54 17.58
CA GLU A 16 1.75 -9.76 17.30
C GLU A 16 2.86 -9.57 16.25
N SER A 17 2.96 -8.40 15.62
CA SER A 17 4.09 -8.04 14.75
C SER A 17 5.28 -7.47 15.54
N PHE A 18 5.16 -7.31 16.87
CA PHE A 18 6.18 -6.73 17.74
C PHE A 18 6.62 -7.73 18.82
N SER A 19 7.86 -7.62 19.28
CA SER A 19 8.40 -8.52 20.32
C SER A 19 7.96 -8.08 21.73
N PRO A 20 8.24 -6.85 22.19
CA PRO A 20 7.37 -6.24 23.20
C PRO A 20 6.43 -5.24 22.54
N PHE A 21 5.12 -5.42 22.77
CA PHE A 21 4.12 -4.38 22.55
C PHE A 21 3.42 -4.09 23.87
N ARG A 22 3.42 -2.83 24.28
CA ARG A 22 2.67 -2.35 25.44
C ARG A 22 2.09 -0.99 25.11
N CYS A 23 0.77 -0.88 25.18
CA CYS A 23 0.03 0.35 24.97
C CYS A 23 -1.09 0.38 26.02
N ASP A 24 -0.83 1.05 27.15
CA ASP A 24 -1.73 1.02 28.31
C ASP A 24 -3.02 1.82 28.07
N ARG A 25 -2.98 2.78 27.13
CA ARG A 25 -4.10 3.63 26.72
C ARG A 25 -4.01 3.95 25.24
N ASN A 26 -5.16 4.23 24.63
CA ASN A 26 -5.17 4.74 23.27
C ASN A 26 -4.54 6.13 23.23
N ILE A 27 -3.36 6.23 22.62
CA ILE A 27 -2.59 7.46 22.44
C ILE A 27 -2.46 7.72 20.95
N ALA A 28 -2.66 8.97 20.54
CA ALA A 28 -2.45 9.40 19.17
C ALA A 28 -1.14 10.18 19.07
N LEU A 29 -0.28 9.75 18.15
CA LEU A 29 1.01 10.38 17.89
C LEU A 29 0.96 11.04 16.52
N GLY A 30 0.77 12.36 16.49
CA GLY A 30 0.86 13.12 15.24
C GLY A 30 2.32 13.31 14.85
N ILE A 31 2.77 12.57 13.83
CA ILE A 31 4.18 12.54 13.42
C ILE A 31 4.33 13.09 12.01
N ASN A 32 5.26 14.02 11.83
CA ASN A 32 5.68 14.44 10.49
C ASN A 32 6.50 13.33 9.82
N LEU A 33 5.96 12.71 8.77
CA LEU A 33 6.62 11.60 8.06
C LEU A 33 7.98 11.98 7.44
N SER A 34 8.19 13.24 7.05
CA SER A 34 9.51 13.68 6.54
C SER A 34 10.57 13.71 7.64
N SER A 35 10.20 14.10 8.85
CA SER A 35 11.08 14.04 10.04
C SER A 35 11.35 12.59 10.42
N LEU A 36 10.31 11.76 10.47
CA LEU A 36 10.44 10.33 10.77
C LEU A 36 11.39 9.63 9.79
N MET A 37 11.24 9.86 8.48
CA MET A 37 12.14 9.27 7.48
C MET A 37 13.60 9.70 7.66
N LYS A 38 13.88 10.93 8.10
CA LYS A 38 15.26 11.36 8.35
C LYS A 38 15.88 10.61 9.52
N VAL A 39 15.11 10.39 10.59
CA VAL A 39 15.55 9.64 11.78
C VAL A 39 15.71 8.15 11.45
N LEU A 40 14.74 7.54 10.74
CA LEU A 40 14.82 6.13 10.33
C LEU A 40 16.04 5.82 9.45
N ARG A 41 16.53 6.80 8.67
CA ARG A 41 17.76 6.63 7.88
C ARG A 41 19.04 6.52 8.71
N CYS A 42 19.00 6.83 9.99
CA CYS A 42 20.14 6.67 10.89
C CYS A 42 20.32 5.21 11.35
N ALA A 43 19.28 4.39 11.22
CA ALA A 43 19.27 2.98 11.60
C ALA A 43 19.98 2.11 10.55
N GLN A 44 20.59 1.02 11.01
CA GLN A 44 20.98 -0.10 10.17
C GLN A 44 19.81 -1.08 10.01
N ASN A 45 19.85 -1.92 8.97
CA ASN A 45 18.77 -2.85 8.65
C ASN A 45 18.47 -3.86 9.77
N GLU A 46 19.50 -4.25 10.53
CA GLU A 46 19.40 -5.25 11.60
C GLU A 46 19.30 -4.61 13.01
N ASP A 47 19.16 -3.29 13.09
CA ASP A 47 18.98 -2.60 14.37
C ASP A 47 17.55 -2.84 14.90
N ILE A 48 17.45 -3.01 16.21
CA ILE A 48 16.17 -3.12 16.91
C ILE A 48 15.65 -1.69 17.14
N LEU A 49 14.53 -1.36 16.51
CA LEU A 49 13.81 -0.09 16.72
C LEU A 49 12.76 -0.24 17.83
N THR A 50 12.86 0.60 18.86
CA THR A 50 11.84 0.76 19.90
C THR A 50 11.24 2.17 19.86
N LEU A 51 9.92 2.27 19.83
CA LEU A 51 9.19 3.54 19.96
C LEU A 51 8.69 3.68 21.40
N LYS A 52 8.90 4.86 22.00
CA LYS A 52 8.43 5.19 23.35
C LYS A 52 7.73 6.55 23.34
N ALA A 53 6.63 6.64 24.07
CA ALA A 53 5.91 7.87 24.31
C ALA A 53 5.26 7.82 25.70
N GLU A 54 5.14 8.97 26.36
CA GLU A 54 4.39 9.12 27.60
C GLU A 54 2.88 9.23 27.35
N ASP A 55 2.06 9.27 28.40
CA ASP A 55 0.58 9.36 28.30
C ASP A 55 0.09 10.63 27.58
N ALA A 56 0.78 11.75 27.76
CA ALA A 56 0.51 13.03 27.11
C ALA A 56 1.81 13.55 26.46
N PRO A 57 2.22 12.96 25.33
CA PRO A 57 3.55 13.16 24.78
C PRO A 57 3.61 14.43 23.92
N ASP A 58 4.63 15.27 24.16
CA ASP A 58 5.06 16.32 23.22
C ASP A 58 6.08 15.79 22.20
N VAL A 59 6.69 14.64 22.50
CA VAL A 59 7.72 13.99 21.70
C VAL A 59 7.48 12.49 21.66
N VAL A 60 7.86 11.86 20.56
CA VAL A 60 8.06 10.41 20.47
C VAL A 60 9.55 10.12 20.41
N ASN A 61 9.97 9.18 21.23
CA ASN A 61 11.35 8.74 21.34
C ASN A 61 11.56 7.48 20.50
N LEU A 62 12.59 7.50 19.64
CA LEU A 62 13.01 6.38 18.81
C LEU A 62 14.39 5.92 19.26
N VAL A 63 14.46 4.67 19.73
CA VAL A 63 15.70 4.03 20.15
C VAL A 63 16.08 2.97 19.13
N PHE A 64 17.30 3.05 18.60
CA PHE A 64 17.90 2.04 17.75
C PHE A 64 19.03 1.34 18.52
N GLU A 65 18.90 0.04 18.71
CA GLU A 65 19.89 -0.80 19.37
C GLU A 65 20.53 -1.75 18.33
N SER A 66 21.85 -1.71 18.22
CA SER A 66 22.57 -2.58 17.30
C SER A 66 22.61 -4.02 17.83
N SER A 67 22.34 -4.98 16.95
CA SER A 67 22.43 -6.41 17.25
C SER A 67 23.87 -6.93 17.25
N GLU A 68 24.81 -6.23 16.61
CA GLU A 68 26.20 -6.66 16.43
C GLU A 68 27.19 -5.93 17.35
N SER A 69 26.81 -4.75 17.85
CA SER A 69 27.69 -3.88 18.62
C SER A 69 26.96 -3.26 19.80
N ASP A 70 27.69 -2.80 20.82
CA ASP A 70 27.14 -2.07 21.96
C ASP A 70 26.83 -0.60 21.60
N ARG A 71 26.14 -0.41 20.48
CA ARG A 71 25.74 0.91 19.97
C ARG A 71 24.26 1.12 20.21
N LEU A 72 23.97 2.18 20.96
CA LEU A 72 22.62 2.69 21.20
C LEU A 72 22.50 4.09 20.60
N SER A 73 21.48 4.32 19.78
CA SER A 73 21.18 5.65 19.21
C SER A 73 19.76 6.04 19.59
N GLU A 74 19.60 7.23 20.16
CA GLU A 74 18.32 7.73 20.65
C GLU A 74 17.98 9.07 20.00
N TYR A 75 16.75 9.20 19.52
CA TYR A 75 16.27 10.37 18.80
C TYR A 75 14.86 10.74 19.21
N ASP A 76 14.66 12.01 19.55
CA ASP A 76 13.34 12.55 19.85
C ASP A 76 12.77 13.29 18.64
N ILE A 77 11.53 12.96 18.30
CA ILE A 77 10.75 13.65 17.27
C ILE A 77 9.61 14.40 17.96
N LYS A 78 9.56 15.71 17.73
CA LYS A 78 8.44 16.53 18.18
C LYS A 78 7.15 16.09 17.50
N LEU A 79 6.13 15.89 18.32
CA LEU A 79 4.78 15.60 17.86
C LEU A 79 4.08 16.89 17.44
N MET A 80 3.02 16.72 16.66
CA MET A 80 2.17 17.80 16.21
C MET A 80 0.71 17.42 16.41
N ASP A 81 -0.11 18.41 16.69
CA ASP A 81 -1.55 18.22 16.73
C ASP A 81 -2.06 18.03 15.30
N ILE A 82 -2.66 16.87 15.06
CA ILE A 82 -3.29 16.53 13.79
C ILE A 82 -4.74 16.21 14.10
N ASP A 83 -5.65 16.92 13.45
CA ASP A 83 -7.07 16.64 13.55
C ASP A 83 -7.33 15.20 13.08
N GLN A 84 -7.91 14.40 13.96
CA GLN A 84 -8.21 13.00 13.67
C GLN A 84 -9.49 12.91 12.87
N GLU A 85 -9.38 13.03 11.55
CA GLU A 85 -10.45 12.63 10.64
C GLU A 85 -10.46 11.09 10.51
N HIS A 86 -11.19 10.44 11.42
CA HIS A 86 -11.43 9.00 11.34
C HIS A 86 -12.43 8.71 10.22
N LEU A 87 -11.92 8.36 9.05
CA LEU A 87 -12.72 7.77 7.98
C LEU A 87 -12.99 6.31 8.31
N GLY A 88 -14.23 6.00 8.65
CA GLY A 88 -14.68 4.61 8.74
C GLY A 88 -14.60 3.95 7.37
N ILE A 89 -13.77 2.92 7.22
CA ILE A 89 -13.71 2.12 6.00
C ILE A 89 -14.72 0.98 6.16
N PRO A 90 -15.83 0.98 5.39
CA PRO A 90 -16.84 -0.08 5.50
C PRO A 90 -16.31 -1.41 4.96
N GLU A 91 -16.81 -2.51 5.50
CA GLU A 91 -16.65 -3.82 4.87
C GLU A 91 -17.36 -3.78 3.52
N THR A 92 -16.60 -4.06 2.46
CA THR A 92 -17.05 -3.94 1.08
C THR A 92 -16.87 -5.26 0.38
N GLU A 93 -17.91 -5.73 -0.29
CA GLU A 93 -17.81 -6.86 -1.21
C GLU A 93 -17.29 -6.36 -2.57
N TYR A 94 -16.27 -7.04 -3.09
CA TYR A 94 -15.62 -6.66 -4.34
C TYR A 94 -16.01 -7.62 -5.46
N ALA A 95 -16.34 -7.07 -6.63
CA ALA A 95 -16.61 -7.80 -7.86
C ALA A 95 -15.44 -8.69 -8.32
N ALA A 96 -14.21 -8.19 -8.16
CA ALA A 96 -13.00 -8.91 -8.53
C ALA A 96 -11.92 -8.75 -7.45
N THR A 97 -11.25 -9.85 -7.11
CA THR A 97 -10.04 -9.86 -6.29
C THR A 97 -8.91 -10.54 -7.06
N ILE A 98 -7.82 -9.83 -7.25
CA ILE A 98 -6.64 -10.29 -7.98
C ILE A 98 -5.44 -10.30 -7.03
N THR A 99 -4.81 -11.45 -6.84
CA THR A 99 -3.52 -11.57 -6.15
C THR A 99 -2.45 -11.89 -7.17
N MET A 100 -1.38 -11.09 -7.20
CA MET A 100 -0.28 -11.26 -8.14
C MET A 100 1.07 -10.87 -7.52
N PRO A 101 2.21 -11.16 -8.18
CA PRO A 101 3.51 -10.73 -7.71
C PRO A 101 3.60 -9.19 -7.70
N SER A 102 4.06 -8.61 -6.58
CA SER A 102 4.15 -7.16 -6.42
C SER A 102 5.13 -6.50 -7.40
N ALA A 103 6.16 -7.25 -7.83
CA ALA A 103 7.12 -6.84 -8.85
C ALA A 103 6.49 -6.76 -10.25
N GLU A 104 5.60 -7.70 -10.58
CA GLU A 104 4.90 -7.71 -11.88
C GLU A 104 3.94 -6.52 -11.97
N PHE A 105 3.13 -6.29 -10.93
CA PHE A 105 2.26 -5.12 -10.87
C PHE A 105 3.05 -3.81 -10.99
N GLN A 106 4.17 -3.70 -10.28
CA GLN A 106 5.06 -2.54 -10.35
C GLN A 106 5.61 -2.31 -11.76
N LYS A 107 6.01 -3.38 -12.46
CA LYS A 107 6.49 -3.31 -13.83
C LYS A 107 5.39 -2.83 -14.77
N ILE A 108 4.20 -3.43 -14.71
CA ILE A 108 3.03 -3.04 -15.52
C ILE A 108 2.72 -1.55 -15.33
N CYS A 109 2.64 -1.06 -14.10
CA CYS A 109 2.34 0.35 -13.85
C CYS A 109 3.41 1.29 -14.40
N ARG A 110 4.70 0.94 -14.30
CA ARG A 110 5.78 1.77 -14.85
C ARG A 110 5.79 1.78 -16.38
N ASP A 111 5.62 0.62 -17.00
CA ASP A 111 5.64 0.46 -18.45
C ASP A 111 4.48 1.23 -19.09
N LEU A 112 3.27 1.14 -18.52
CA LEU A 112 2.10 1.87 -19.02
C LEU A 112 2.15 3.38 -18.74
N MET A 113 2.80 3.81 -17.64
CA MET A 113 2.97 5.23 -17.32
C MET A 113 3.82 5.98 -18.37
N ALA A 114 4.68 5.27 -19.10
CA ALA A 114 5.43 5.86 -20.21
C ALA A 114 4.54 6.20 -21.42
N LEU A 115 3.36 5.57 -21.54
CA LEU A 115 2.44 5.72 -22.67
C LEU A 115 1.26 6.65 -22.36
N SER A 116 0.72 6.60 -21.14
CA SER A 116 -0.47 7.36 -20.73
C SER A 116 -0.45 7.69 -19.24
N GLU A 117 -1.24 8.68 -18.84
CA GLU A 117 -1.45 9.01 -17.43
C GLU A 117 -2.53 8.14 -16.76
N SER A 118 -3.28 7.38 -17.56
CA SER A 118 -4.42 6.57 -17.10
C SER A 118 -4.29 5.12 -17.52
N VAL A 119 -4.80 4.21 -16.69
CA VAL A 119 -4.91 2.79 -17.01
C VAL A 119 -6.33 2.31 -16.76
N ALA A 120 -6.92 1.64 -17.74
CA ALA A 120 -8.12 0.85 -17.59
C ALA A 120 -7.73 -0.54 -17.08
N ILE A 121 -8.28 -0.93 -15.94
CA ILE A 121 -8.14 -2.26 -15.34
C ILE A 121 -9.47 -2.98 -15.54
N GLU A 122 -9.45 -4.02 -16.36
CA GLU A 122 -10.61 -4.84 -16.71
C GLU A 122 -10.40 -6.25 -16.19
N ALA A 123 -11.29 -6.73 -15.31
CA ALA A 123 -11.31 -8.11 -14.86
C ALA A 123 -12.51 -8.83 -15.48
N SER A 124 -12.24 -9.93 -16.18
CA SER A 124 -13.23 -10.75 -16.85
C SER A 124 -12.88 -12.23 -16.74
N LYS A 125 -13.68 -13.09 -17.38
CA LYS A 125 -13.43 -14.55 -17.39
C LYS A 125 -12.11 -14.92 -18.07
N ASP A 126 -11.59 -14.06 -18.94
CA ASP A 126 -10.34 -14.29 -19.66
C ASP A 126 -9.08 -13.89 -18.87
N GLY A 127 -9.26 -13.26 -17.71
CA GLY A 127 -8.18 -12.78 -16.84
C GLY A 127 -8.36 -11.30 -16.46
N VAL A 128 -7.26 -10.68 -16.04
CA VAL A 128 -7.19 -9.23 -15.78
C VAL A 128 -6.34 -8.56 -16.85
N LYS A 129 -6.86 -7.47 -17.43
CA LYS A 129 -6.23 -6.69 -18.47
C LYS A 129 -5.98 -5.27 -17.98
N PHE A 130 -4.74 -4.84 -18.11
CA PHE A 130 -4.29 -3.47 -17.89
C PHE A 130 -4.09 -2.84 -19.26
N SER A 131 -4.81 -1.76 -19.57
CA SER A 131 -4.71 -1.11 -20.87
C SER A 131 -4.69 0.40 -20.77
N CYS A 132 -4.02 1.04 -21.71
CA CYS A 132 -3.97 2.49 -21.80
C CYS A 132 -3.93 2.94 -23.26
N SER A 133 -4.42 4.14 -23.48
CA SER A 133 -4.31 4.86 -24.76
C SER A 133 -3.67 6.21 -24.48
N GLY A 134 -2.70 6.59 -25.29
CA GLY A 134 -2.01 7.87 -25.19
C GLY A 134 -1.45 8.31 -26.54
N ASP A 135 -0.89 9.51 -26.59
CA ASP A 135 -0.53 10.19 -27.84
C ASP A 135 0.52 9.44 -28.66
N ILE A 136 1.45 8.75 -27.98
CA ILE A 136 2.52 7.99 -28.63
C ILE A 136 2.11 6.57 -29.04
N GLY A 137 0.96 6.09 -28.54
CA GLY A 137 0.44 4.75 -28.84
C GLY A 137 -0.40 4.16 -27.73
N ASN A 138 -0.86 2.93 -27.99
CA ASN A 138 -1.67 2.15 -27.06
C ASN A 138 -0.84 1.02 -26.46
N GLY A 139 -1.12 0.67 -25.20
CA GLY A 139 -0.47 -0.43 -24.51
C GLY A 139 -1.49 -1.32 -23.80
N ALA A 140 -1.26 -2.63 -23.79
CA ALA A 140 -2.08 -3.57 -23.03
C ALA A 140 -1.24 -4.74 -22.52
N VAL A 141 -1.49 -5.13 -21.27
CA VAL A 141 -0.94 -6.32 -20.62
C VAL A 141 -2.10 -7.14 -20.07
N THR A 142 -2.11 -8.45 -20.33
CA THR A 142 -3.15 -9.35 -19.82
C THR A 142 -2.52 -10.45 -18.98
N LEU A 143 -2.98 -10.57 -17.74
CA LEU A 143 -2.59 -11.64 -16.83
C LEU A 143 -3.74 -12.63 -16.71
N ARG A 144 -3.43 -13.91 -16.84
CA ARG A 144 -4.38 -15.01 -16.62
C ARG A 144 -4.04 -15.70 -15.30
N SER A 145 -5.07 -16.25 -14.66
CA SER A 145 -4.84 -17.05 -13.46
C SER A 145 -3.99 -18.27 -13.82
N HIS A 146 -2.94 -18.50 -13.04
CA HIS A 146 -2.05 -19.63 -13.23
C HIS A 146 -1.34 -19.98 -11.92
N THR A 147 -0.97 -21.25 -11.80
CA THR A 147 -0.24 -21.79 -10.65
C THR A 147 1.03 -22.47 -11.16
N ASN A 148 2.18 -22.03 -10.67
CA ASN A 148 3.48 -22.60 -10.93
C ASN A 148 3.98 -23.29 -9.64
N VAL A 149 4.11 -24.61 -9.68
CA VAL A 149 4.51 -25.42 -8.52
C VAL A 149 5.97 -25.17 -8.15
N ASP A 150 6.83 -24.90 -9.14
CA ASP A 150 8.27 -24.68 -8.93
C ASP A 150 8.58 -23.26 -8.42
N LYS A 151 7.71 -22.30 -8.75
CA LYS A 151 7.85 -20.88 -8.39
C LYS A 151 6.50 -20.29 -7.96
N PRO A 152 6.00 -20.66 -6.77
CA PRO A 152 4.69 -20.22 -6.28
C PRO A 152 4.60 -18.69 -6.13
N ASP A 153 5.72 -18.01 -5.91
CA ASP A 153 5.79 -16.54 -5.79
C ASP A 153 5.42 -15.80 -7.08
N ASN A 154 5.34 -16.52 -8.22
CA ASN A 154 4.94 -15.96 -9.51
C ASN A 154 3.45 -16.17 -9.82
N ASN A 155 2.71 -16.84 -8.95
CA ASN A 155 1.32 -17.20 -9.20
C ASN A 155 0.43 -15.97 -9.33
N VAL A 156 -0.62 -16.12 -10.16
CA VAL A 156 -1.68 -15.13 -10.28
C VAL A 156 -3.01 -15.81 -9.96
N GLU A 157 -3.70 -15.30 -8.96
CA GLU A 157 -5.01 -15.76 -8.52
C GLU A 157 -6.04 -14.68 -8.84
N ILE A 158 -7.14 -15.06 -9.49
CA ILE A 158 -8.21 -14.14 -9.87
C ILE A 158 -9.53 -14.76 -9.39
N ALA A 159 -10.13 -14.15 -8.38
CA ALA A 159 -11.49 -14.43 -7.95
C ALA A 159 -12.42 -13.40 -8.57
N LEU A 160 -13.33 -13.85 -9.43
CA LEU A 160 -14.27 -12.99 -10.16
C LEU A 160 -15.71 -13.37 -9.80
N SER A 161 -16.43 -12.45 -9.17
CA SER A 161 -17.87 -12.53 -8.95
C SER A 161 -18.62 -11.97 -10.16
N GLU A 162 -18.22 -10.79 -10.63
CA GLU A 162 -18.79 -10.13 -11.82
C GLU A 162 -17.72 -9.37 -12.60
N PRO A 163 -17.85 -9.22 -13.94
CA PRO A 163 -16.92 -8.41 -14.73
C PRO A 163 -16.91 -6.96 -14.28
N VAL A 164 -15.71 -6.36 -14.18
CA VAL A 164 -15.52 -4.97 -13.77
C VAL A 164 -14.45 -4.31 -14.62
N ALA A 165 -14.69 -3.08 -15.06
CA ALA A 165 -13.77 -2.29 -15.86
C ALA A 165 -13.75 -0.86 -15.36
N LEU A 166 -12.63 -0.43 -14.78
CA LEU A 166 -12.48 0.90 -14.19
C LEU A 166 -11.16 1.53 -14.62
N THR A 167 -11.16 2.86 -14.75
CA THR A 167 -9.97 3.62 -15.12
C THR A 167 -9.36 4.30 -13.90
N PHE A 168 -8.04 4.25 -13.76
CA PHE A 168 -7.31 4.83 -12.64
C PHE A 168 -6.13 5.68 -13.12
N SER A 169 -5.68 6.61 -12.27
CA SER A 169 -4.47 7.38 -12.54
C SER A 169 -3.21 6.56 -12.23
N LEU A 170 -2.36 6.38 -13.25
CA LEU A 170 -1.10 5.64 -13.14
C LEU A 170 -0.12 6.32 -12.17
N LYS A 171 -0.19 7.65 -12.02
CA LYS A 171 0.63 8.40 -11.06
C LYS A 171 0.46 7.91 -9.62
N TYR A 172 -0.77 7.61 -9.20
CA TYR A 172 -1.03 7.07 -7.87
C TYR A 172 -0.61 5.60 -7.76
N LEU A 173 -0.93 4.79 -8.77
CA LEU A 173 -0.55 3.37 -8.77
C LEU A 173 0.97 3.17 -8.70
N VAL A 174 1.75 3.95 -9.45
CA VAL A 174 3.22 3.92 -9.39
C VAL A 174 3.73 4.35 -8.00
N ASN A 175 3.06 5.28 -7.32
CA ASN A 175 3.39 5.62 -5.94
C ASN A 175 3.09 4.47 -4.97
N PHE A 176 1.97 3.77 -5.14
CA PHE A 176 1.63 2.61 -4.29
C PHE A 176 2.61 1.45 -4.51
N CYS A 177 3.12 1.28 -5.74
CA CYS A 177 4.16 0.30 -6.06
C CYS A 177 5.49 0.53 -5.34
N LYS A 178 5.68 1.63 -4.60
CA LYS A 178 6.83 1.79 -3.70
C LYS A 178 6.78 0.83 -2.51
N ALA A 179 5.59 0.30 -2.19
CA ALA A 179 5.39 -0.70 -1.15
C ALA A 179 5.75 -2.14 -1.57
N SER A 180 6.13 -2.38 -2.84
CA SER A 180 6.52 -3.74 -3.31
C SER A 180 7.70 -4.34 -2.55
N GLY A 181 8.52 -3.53 -1.87
CA GLY A 181 9.57 -4.04 -0.98
C GLY A 181 9.08 -4.63 0.35
N LEU A 182 7.81 -4.40 0.71
CA LEU A 182 7.20 -4.87 1.96
C LEU A 182 6.56 -6.26 1.83
N SER A 183 6.17 -6.63 0.61
CA SER A 183 5.47 -7.89 0.34
C SER A 183 5.77 -8.38 -1.07
N GLY A 184 6.06 -9.68 -1.22
CA GLY A 184 6.29 -10.30 -2.53
C GLY A 184 5.04 -10.35 -3.41
N THR A 185 3.85 -10.19 -2.81
CA THR A 185 2.55 -10.20 -3.49
C THR A 185 1.80 -8.90 -3.25
N VAL A 186 0.86 -8.59 -4.15
CA VAL A 186 -0.09 -7.49 -4.01
C VAL A 186 -1.49 -8.01 -4.33
N LYS A 187 -2.47 -7.54 -3.56
CA LYS A 187 -3.89 -7.85 -3.78
C LYS A 187 -4.61 -6.60 -4.28
N LEU A 188 -5.30 -6.72 -5.41
CA LEU A 188 -6.15 -5.69 -5.99
C LEU A 188 -7.61 -6.11 -5.83
N CYS A 189 -8.44 -5.25 -5.25
CA CYS A 189 -9.88 -5.49 -5.18
C CYS A 189 -10.63 -4.37 -5.89
N LEU A 190 -11.48 -4.76 -6.84
CA LEU A 190 -12.24 -3.87 -7.72
C LEU A 190 -13.73 -4.16 -7.57
N SER A 191 -14.54 -3.11 -7.53
CA SER A 191 -15.99 -3.17 -7.70
C SER A 191 -16.45 -1.87 -8.34
N ASN A 192 -17.55 -1.92 -9.09
CA ASN A 192 -18.19 -0.68 -9.51
C ASN A 192 -18.61 0.12 -8.26
N GLU A 193 -18.58 1.44 -8.33
CA GLU A 193 -19.02 2.36 -7.24
C GLU A 193 -18.14 2.45 -5.99
N VAL A 194 -17.05 1.67 -5.88
CA VAL A 194 -16.12 1.74 -4.74
C VAL A 194 -14.68 2.00 -5.20
N PRO A 195 -13.83 2.64 -4.37
CA PRO A 195 -12.42 2.81 -4.68
C PRO A 195 -11.70 1.47 -4.88
N LEU A 196 -10.73 1.46 -5.80
CA LEU A 196 -9.77 0.36 -5.91
C LEU A 196 -9.02 0.20 -4.60
N LEU A 197 -9.01 -1.01 -4.06
CA LEU A 197 -8.14 -1.38 -2.96
C LEU A 197 -6.86 -2.03 -3.51
N VAL A 198 -5.71 -1.50 -3.12
CA VAL A 198 -4.38 -2.11 -3.32
C VAL A 198 -3.81 -2.47 -1.95
N GLU A 199 -3.68 -3.75 -1.66
CA GLU A 199 -3.22 -4.25 -0.36
C GLU A 199 -1.88 -4.97 -0.49
N TYR A 200 -0.95 -4.61 0.39
CA TYR A 200 0.29 -5.33 0.65
C TYR A 200 0.19 -5.97 2.03
N GLY A 201 0.17 -7.31 2.07
CA GLY A 201 0.14 -8.07 3.31
C GLY A 201 1.48 -8.04 4.03
N LEU A 202 1.44 -7.88 5.35
CA LEU A 202 2.59 -7.88 6.25
C LEU A 202 2.46 -9.05 7.25
N ALA A 203 3.51 -9.26 8.07
CA ALA A 203 3.52 -10.31 9.09
C ALA A 203 2.34 -10.21 10.06
N SER A 204 1.92 -11.35 10.63
CA SER A 204 0.85 -11.42 11.64
C SER A 204 -0.51 -10.83 11.19
N ASN A 205 -0.83 -10.91 9.89
CA ASN A 205 -2.06 -10.35 9.31
C ASN A 205 -2.16 -8.82 9.47
N SER A 206 -1.01 -8.16 9.58
CA SER A 206 -0.84 -6.72 9.41
C SER A 206 -0.91 -6.37 7.92
N TYR A 207 -1.15 -5.11 7.59
CA TYR A 207 -1.30 -4.70 6.20
C TYR A 207 -0.95 -3.23 5.96
N LEU A 208 -0.64 -2.93 4.70
CA LEU A 208 -0.66 -1.60 4.12
C LEU A 208 -1.65 -1.58 2.96
N ARG A 209 -2.70 -0.78 3.08
CA ARG A 209 -3.78 -0.63 2.11
C ARG A 209 -3.80 0.75 1.52
N PHE A 210 -3.99 0.81 0.22
CA PHE A 210 -4.23 2.04 -0.53
C PHE A 210 -5.61 1.96 -1.16
N TYR A 211 -6.37 3.05 -1.06
CA TYR A 211 -7.64 3.21 -1.74
C TYR A 211 -7.51 4.30 -2.78
N LEU A 212 -7.99 4.05 -3.98
CA LEU A 212 -7.93 5.01 -5.08
C LEU A 212 -9.28 5.11 -5.78
N ALA A 213 -9.86 6.30 -5.78
CA ALA A 213 -11.08 6.54 -6.53
C ALA A 213 -10.84 6.34 -8.03
N PRO A 214 -11.76 5.68 -8.76
CA PRO A 214 -11.68 5.59 -10.20
C PRO A 214 -11.78 6.99 -10.82
N LYS A 215 -11.16 7.16 -11.98
CA LYS A 215 -11.49 8.28 -12.87
C LYS A 215 -12.91 8.06 -13.36
N ILE A 216 -13.78 9.03 -13.11
CA ILE A 216 -15.09 9.11 -13.75
C ILE A 216 -14.77 9.33 -15.24
N GLY A 217 -15.19 8.40 -16.10
CA GLY A 217 -15.15 8.65 -17.53
C GLY A 217 -16.08 9.81 -17.84
N ASP A 218 -15.74 10.65 -18.82
CA ASP A 218 -16.77 11.48 -19.44
C ASP A 218 -17.82 10.51 -19.99
N GLU A 219 -18.96 10.37 -19.30
CA GLU A 219 -20.14 9.75 -19.88
C GLU A 219 -20.52 10.64 -21.07
N GLU A 220 -20.17 10.22 -22.29
CA GLU A 220 -20.83 10.72 -23.49
C GLU A 220 -22.31 10.30 -23.51
#